data_AF-A0A1I8MRP7-F1
#
_entry.id   AF-A0A1I8MRP7-F1
#
_cell.length_a   1.000
_cell.length_b   1.000
_cell.length_c   1.000
_cell.angle_alpha   90.00
_cell.angle_beta   90.00
_cell.angle_gamma   90.00
#
_symmetry.space_group_name_H-M   'P 1'
#
loop_
_entity.id
_entity.type
_entity.pdbx_description
1 polymer ?
#
loop_
_entity_poly.entity_id
_entity_poly.type
_entity_poly.pdbx_seq_one_letter_code
_entity_poly.pdbx_strand_id
1 'polypeptide(L)' 'MLQNIIDFCNYWWFRYLMVTELYMVEKWERVTIHIIFAILFILFWYFNYSVLLSVTGSLFGLTPISSLMDAQSSSKVM' A
#
# COMPACT_ATOMS: atom_id res chain seq x y z
N MET A 1 -5.99 -30.51 -31.74
CA MET A 1 -5.32 -29.21 -32.01
C MET A 1 -5.27 -28.34 -30.75
N LEU A 2 -6.41 -27.96 -30.15
CA LEU A 2 -6.44 -27.14 -28.94
C LEU A 2 -5.75 -27.79 -27.73
N GLN A 3 -5.95 -29.09 -27.50
CA GLN A 3 -5.29 -29.83 -26.40
C GLN A 3 -3.77 -29.84 -26.55
N ASN A 4 -3.24 -30.05 -27.75
CA ASN A 4 -1.79 -30.01 -28.00
C ASN A 4 -1.19 -28.62 -27.72
N ILE A 5 -1.95 -27.54 -27.97
CA ILE A 5 -1.53 -26.17 -27.69
C ILE A 5 -1.55 -25.92 -26.17
N ILE A 6 -2.57 -26.43 -25.48
CA ILE A 6 -2.67 -26.35 -24.01
C ILE A 6 -1.52 -27.12 -23.35
N ASP A 7 -1.20 -28.33 -23.83
CA ASP A 7 -0.09 -29.13 -23.31
C ASP A 7 1.26 -28.46 -23.56
N PHE A 8 1.42 -27.82 -24.73
CA PHE A 8 2.62 -27.03 -25.04
C PHE A 8 2.75 -25.79 -24.14
N CYS A 9 1.66 -25.05 -23.93
CA CYS A 9 1.61 -23.91 -23.03
C CYS A 9 1.86 -24.35 -21.57
N ASN A 10 1.27 -25.46 -21.12
CA ASN A 10 1.48 -25.98 -19.77
C ASN A 10 2.91 -26.44 -19.54
N TYR A 11 3.54 -27.12 -20.50
CA TYR A 11 4.95 -27.51 -20.41
C TYR A 11 5.87 -26.28 -20.32
N TRP A 12 5.62 -25.28 -21.15
CA TRP A 12 6.40 -24.04 -21.14
C TRP A 12 6.20 -23.25 -19.84
N TRP A 13 4.96 -23.17 -19.38
CA TRP A 13 4.57 -22.50 -18.15
C TRP A 13 5.17 -23.18 -16.91
N PHE A 14 5.12 -24.52 -16.85
CA PHE A 14 5.72 -25.30 -15.77
C PHE A 14 7.23 -25.12 -15.70
N ARG A 15 7.92 -25.13 -16.85
CA ARG A 15 9.36 -24.84 -16.91
C ARG A 15 9.69 -23.43 -16.42
N TYR A 16 8.86 -22.45 -16.77
CA TYR A 16 9.03 -21.07 -16.31
C TYR A 16 8.78 -20.94 -14.80
N LEU A 17 7.73 -21.60 -14.28
CA LEU A 17 7.43 -21.68 -12.85
C LEU A 17 8.59 -22.32 -12.08
N MET A 18 9.12 -23.44 -12.54
CA MET A 18 10.20 -24.13 -11.83
C MET A 18 11.50 -23.30 -11.82
N VAL A 19 11.81 -22.56 -12.89
CA VAL A 19 12.97 -21.64 -12.93
C VAL A 19 12.75 -20.42 -12.05
N THR A 20 11.55 -19.84 -12.04
CA THR A 20 11.24 -18.68 -11.19
C THR A 20 11.20 -19.07 -9.71
N GLU A 21 10.73 -20.27 -9.38
CA GLU A 21 10.73 -20.82 -8.04
C GLU A 21 12.15 -21.15 -7.53
N LEU A 22 13.02 -21.68 -8.39
CA LEU A 22 14.38 -22.09 -7.98
C LEU A 22 15.42 -20.96 -8.03
N TYR A 23 15.28 -19.97 -8.93
CA TYR A 23 16.28 -18.91 -9.12
C TYR A 23 15.81 -17.51 -8.72
N MET A 24 14.50 -17.27 -8.68
CA MET A 24 13.96 -15.92 -8.52
C MET A 24 13.30 -15.75 -7.14
N VAL A 25 12.68 -16.80 -6.57
CA VAL A 25 11.94 -16.73 -5.30
C VAL A 25 12.73 -16.06 -4.18
N GLU A 26 13.96 -16.45 -3.84
CA GLU A 26 14.62 -15.86 -2.67
C GLU A 26 14.85 -14.33 -2.77
N LYS A 27 15.21 -13.83 -3.96
CA LYS A 27 15.47 -12.39 -4.14
C LYS A 27 14.17 -11.63 -4.40
N TRP A 28 13.21 -12.26 -5.08
CA TRP A 28 11.92 -11.66 -5.41
C TRP A 28 10.98 -11.64 -4.22
N GLU A 29 10.92 -12.71 -3.43
CA GLU A 29 10.15 -12.83 -2.18
C GLU A 29 10.51 -11.72 -1.20
N ARG A 30 11.81 -11.45 -1.01
CA ARG A 30 12.25 -10.31 -0.19
C ARG A 30 11.70 -8.99 -0.71
N VAL A 31 11.71 -8.77 -2.02
CA VAL A 31 11.18 -7.53 -2.62
C VAL A 31 9.66 -7.46 -2.49
N THR A 32 8.92 -8.54 -2.75
CA THR A 32 7.46 -8.58 -2.65
C THR A 32 7.00 -8.32 -1.22
N ILE A 33 7.66 -8.93 -0.23
CA ILE A 33 7.37 -8.70 1.19
C ILE A 33 7.57 -7.23 1.55
N HIS A 34 8.67 -6.60 1.12
CA HIS A 34 8.91 -5.18 1.40
C HIS A 34 7.86 -4.28 0.74
N ILE A 35 7.44 -4.59 -0.49
CA ILE A 35 6.38 -3.85 -1.18
C ILE A 35 5.04 -4.00 -0.44
N ILE A 36 4.68 -5.21 -0.03
CA ILE A 36 3.45 -5.46 0.74
C ILE A 36 3.50 -4.71 2.08
N PHE A 37 4.62 -4.77 2.80
CA PHE A 37 4.78 -4.01 4.04
C PHE A 37 4.74 -2.50 3.83
N ALA A 38 5.33 -1.98 2.75
CA ALA A 38 5.26 -0.56 2.42
C ALA A 38 3.81 -0.11 2.14
N ILE A 39 3.05 -0.91 1.38
CA ILE A 39 1.64 -0.63 1.10
C ILE A 39 0.81 -0.66 2.39
N LEU A 40 1.00 -1.68 3.23
CA LEU A 40 0.33 -1.78 4.52
C LEU A 40 0.68 -0.61 5.43
N PHE A 41 1.95 -0.20 5.47
CA PHE A 41 2.39 0.93 6.26
C PHE A 41 1.75 2.25 5.80
N ILE A 42 1.67 2.49 4.48
CA ILE A 42 0.99 3.66 3.92
C ILE A 42 -0.51 3.63 4.24
N LEU A 43 -1.15 2.46 4.15
CA LEU A 43 -2.57 2.32 4.45
C LEU A 43 -2.85 2.57 5.93
N PHE A 44 -2.03 2.01 6.83
CA PHE A 44 -2.13 2.28 8.27
C PHE A 44 -1.82 3.73 8.60
N TRP A 45 -0.84 4.34 7.94
CA TRP A 45 -0.53 5.76 8.09
C TRP A 45 -1.72 6.63 7.68
N TYR A 46 -2.29 6.38 6.51
CA TYR A 46 -3.47 7.10 6.02
C TYR A 46 -4.67 6.93 6.95
N PHE A 47 -4.90 5.70 7.43
CA PHE A 47 -5.95 5.42 8.41
C PHE A 47 -5.71 6.16 9.73
N ASN A 48 -4.48 6.19 10.23
CA ASN A 48 -4.14 6.91 11.46
C ASN A 48 -4.37 8.42 11.32
N TYR A 49 -3.90 9.00 10.23
CA TYR A 49 -4.03 10.45 10.01
C TYR A 49 -5.47 10.88 9.73
N SER A 50 -6.20 10.12 8.91
CA SER A 50 -7.56 10.49 8.49
C SER A 50 -8.60 10.12 9.55
N VAL A 51 -8.54 8.89 10.07
CA VAL A 51 -9.59 8.36 10.95
C VAL A 51 -9.25 8.60 12.40
N LEU A 52 -8.09 8.16 12.87
CA LEU A 52 -7.75 8.28 14.30
C LEU A 52 -7.56 9.73 14.73
N LEU A 53 -6.92 10.58 13.92
CA LEU A 53 -6.73 11.99 14.26
C LEU A 53 -8.06 12.76 14.29
N SER A 54 -8.96 12.52 13.32
CA SER A 54 -10.28 13.17 13.25
C SER A 54 -11.21 12.68 14.38
N VAL A 55 -11.20 11.38 14.66
CA VAL A 55 -12.00 10.80 15.75
C VAL A 55 -11.47 11.24 17.12
N THR A 56 -10.15 11.24 17.32
CA THR A 56 -9.56 11.71 18.59
C THR A 56 -9.76 13.22 18.76
N GLY A 57 -9.65 14.02 17.70
CA GLY A 57 -9.94 15.45 17.73
C GLY A 57 -11.39 15.76 18.10
N SER A 58 -12.34 14.98 17.58
CA SER A 58 -13.78 15.14 17.92
C SER A 58 -14.12 14.62 19.33
N LEU A 59 -13.47 13.55 19.81
CA LEU A 59 -13.69 13.01 21.15
C LEU A 59 -13.02 13.83 22.26
N PHE A 60 -11.81 14.33 22.03
CA PHE A 60 -11.05 15.10 23.03
C PHE A 60 -11.19 16.62 22.88
N GLY A 61 -11.94 17.11 21.87
CA GLY A 61 -12.15 18.53 21.64
C GLY A 61 -10.87 19.29 21.27
N LEU A 62 -9.82 18.59 20.84
CA LEU A 62 -8.55 19.18 20.43
C LEU A 62 -8.69 19.69 18.99
N THR A 63 -8.91 21.00 18.84
CA THR A 63 -8.90 21.66 17.54
C THR A 63 -7.55 21.44 16.87
N PRO A 64 -7.50 20.92 15.63
CA PRO A 64 -6.23 20.74 14.94
C PRO A 64 -5.58 22.12 14.69
N ILE A 65 -4.26 22.23 14.89
CA ILE A 65 -3.52 23.49 14.70
C ILE A 65 -3.74 24.11 13.31
N SER A 66 -4.07 23.30 12.31
CA SER A 66 -4.49 23.76 10.99
C SER A 66 -5.70 24.71 11.03
N SER A 67 -6.73 24.41 11.84
CA SER A 67 -7.89 25.32 11.96
C SER A 67 -7.54 26.64 12.64
N LEU A 68 -6.52 26.65 13.51
CA LEU A 68 -6.02 27.88 14.15
C LEU A 68 -5.15 28.69 13.18
N MET A 69 -4.35 28.04 12.32
CA MET A 69 -3.59 28.71 11.26
C MET A 69 -4.51 29.34 10.20
N ASP A 70 -5.57 28.65 9.79
CA ASP A 70 -6.56 29.18 8.84
C ASP A 70 -7.32 30.38 9.44
N ALA A 71 -7.67 30.32 10.73
CA ALA A 71 -8.30 31.44 11.44
C ALA A 71 -7.37 32.66 11.58
N GLN A 72 -6.08 32.45 11.85
CA GLN A 72 -5.09 33.55 11.90
C GLN A 72 -4.82 34.17 10.53
N SER A 73 -4.80 33.38 9.45
CA SER A 73 -4.64 33.91 8.09
C SER A 73 -5.83 34.79 7.70
N SER A 74 -7.05 34.39 8.06
CA SER A 74 -8.24 35.20 7.75
C SER A 74 -8.29 36.50 8.54
N SER A 75 -7.74 36.54 9.75
CA SER A 75 -7.66 37.75 10.59
C SER A 75 -6.56 38.74 10.17
N LYS A 76 -5.55 38.30 9.41
CA LYS A 76 -4.47 39.19 8.90
C LYS A 76 -4.82 39.85 7.56
N VAL A 77 -5.88 39.41 6.89
CA VAL A 77 -6.32 39.90 5.58
C VAL A 77 -7.48 40.91 5.70
N MET A 78 -7.99 41.16 6.91
CA MET A 78 -8.93 42.23 7.24
C MET A 78 -8.22 43.31 8.08
#